data_AF-A0A9P8UHH7-F1
#
_entry.id   AF-A0A9P8UHH7-F1
#
_cell.length_a   1.000
_cell.length_b   1.000
_cell.length_c   1.000
_cell.angle_alpha   90.00
_cell.angle_beta   90.00
_cell.angle_gamma   90.00
#
_symmetry.space_group_name_H-M   'P 1'
#
loop_
_entity.id
_entity.type
_entity.pdbx_description
1 polymer ?
#
loop_
_entity_poly.entity_id
_entity_poly.type
_entity_poly.pdbx_seq_one_letter_code
_entity_poly.pdbx_strand_id
1 'polypeptide(L)'
;MSSETKTVEKDRDPYPQGTNHESRGKHDTTTTHADEEKEKQKQGGEWRDQPPYRTSGENEHFDKKHEAQCNCGRIKYWLSRDKPIASKYCHCKDCQSLHGAPLQWAAVFKKEDLHFESGAKGLAFYHSEKKHTYHDLPCKVSCAYCHAPIMDEGRNMVLMFPAIIKFKDEAAKKDFEPSMHIFYSRRCLDIKDGKPKWSELDDQSDLIDEVA
;
A
#
# COMPACT_ATOMS: atom_id res chain seq x y z
N MET A 1 9.39 -40.01 -53.65
CA MET A 1 8.08 -39.35 -53.85
C MET A 1 7.10 -40.10 -52.96
N SER A 2 6.48 -39.57 -51.92
CA SER A 2 6.22 -38.20 -51.48
C SER A 2 6.20 -38.20 -49.94
N SER A 3 6.85 -37.23 -49.29
CA SER A 3 6.83 -37.07 -47.83
C SER A 3 5.65 -36.18 -47.43
N GLU A 4 4.64 -36.73 -46.78
CA GLU A 4 3.53 -35.96 -46.23
C GLU A 4 3.98 -35.24 -44.95
N THR A 5 4.00 -33.92 -45.03
CA THR A 5 4.30 -33.01 -43.94
C THR A 5 3.04 -32.84 -43.09
N LYS A 6 3.07 -33.30 -41.84
CA LYS A 6 2.03 -32.99 -40.84
C LYS A 6 2.11 -31.50 -40.49
N THR A 7 1.08 -30.75 -40.87
CA THR A 7 0.87 -29.38 -40.39
C THR A 7 0.48 -29.41 -38.91
N VAL A 8 1.29 -28.74 -38.09
CA VAL A 8 0.99 -28.46 -36.67
C VAL A 8 -0.07 -27.36 -36.63
N GLU A 9 -1.25 -27.65 -36.11
CA GLU A 9 -2.26 -26.64 -35.79
C GLU A 9 -1.69 -25.70 -34.72
N LYS A 10 -1.66 -24.39 -35.02
CA LYS A 10 -1.34 -23.35 -34.05
C LYS A 10 -2.50 -23.25 -33.06
N ASP A 11 -2.21 -23.54 -31.79
CA ASP A 11 -3.10 -23.25 -30.66
C ASP A 11 -3.65 -21.83 -30.78
N ARG A 12 -4.98 -21.71 -30.84
CA ARG A 12 -5.68 -20.43 -30.84
C ARG A 12 -5.72 -19.91 -29.40
N ASP A 13 -5.28 -18.67 -29.22
CA ASP A 13 -5.37 -17.95 -27.94
C ASP A 13 -6.81 -17.98 -27.40
N PRO A 14 -7.06 -18.50 -26.19
CA PRO A 14 -8.40 -18.65 -25.63
C PRO A 14 -9.04 -17.33 -25.16
N TYR A 15 -8.34 -16.19 -25.23
CA TYR A 15 -8.91 -14.91 -24.82
C TYR A 15 -9.79 -14.28 -25.91
N PRO A 16 -11.06 -13.91 -25.60
CA PRO A 16 -11.92 -13.23 -26.55
C PRO A 16 -11.32 -11.86 -26.90
N GLN A 17 -11.14 -11.60 -28.19
CA GLN A 17 -10.74 -10.28 -28.68
C GLN A 17 -11.85 -9.29 -28.30
N GLY A 18 -11.54 -8.42 -27.34
CA GLY A 18 -12.48 -7.45 -26.79
C GLY A 18 -13.10 -6.60 -27.89
N THR A 19 -14.42 -6.52 -27.90
CA THR A 19 -15.17 -5.63 -28.77
C THR A 19 -14.90 -4.18 -28.37
N ASN A 20 -14.77 -3.29 -29.36
CA ASN A 20 -14.56 -1.86 -29.17
C ASN A 20 -15.70 -1.26 -28.33
N HIS A 21 -15.45 -1.06 -27.04
CA HIS A 21 -16.30 -0.26 -26.19
C HIS A 21 -15.85 1.20 -26.33
N GLU A 22 -16.69 2.07 -26.88
CA GLU A 22 -16.44 3.51 -26.93
C GLU A 22 -16.21 4.02 -25.50
N SER A 23 -15.00 4.50 -25.24
CA SER A 23 -14.57 5.00 -23.94
C SER A 23 -15.15 6.39 -23.71
N ARG A 24 -16.21 6.49 -22.90
CA ARG A 24 -16.53 7.76 -22.22
C ARG A 24 -15.52 7.96 -21.10
N GLY A 25 -14.55 8.85 -21.33
CA GLY A 25 -13.53 9.27 -20.37
C GLY A 25 -12.14 8.79 -20.80
N LYS A 26 -11.25 9.73 -21.13
CA LYS A 26 -9.80 9.46 -21.28
C LYS A 26 -9.23 9.13 -19.90
N HIS A 27 -9.40 7.89 -19.47
CA HIS A 27 -8.64 7.32 -18.35
C HIS A 27 -7.37 6.72 -18.92
N ASP A 28 -6.39 7.59 -19.15
CA ASP A 28 -5.05 7.17 -19.53
C ASP A 28 -4.35 6.66 -18.26
N THR A 29 -4.22 5.33 -18.14
CA THR A 29 -3.48 4.66 -17.05
C THR A 29 -1.99 4.58 -17.33
N THR A 30 -1.55 5.05 -18.51
CA THR A 30 -0.16 5.14 -18.92
C THR A 30 0.35 6.55 -18.76
N THR A 31 0.39 7.05 -17.52
CA THR A 31 1.15 8.26 -17.19
C THR A 31 2.57 8.07 -17.72
N THR A 32 2.95 8.84 -18.74
CA THR A 32 4.28 8.71 -19.33
C THR A 32 5.31 9.35 -18.41
N HIS A 33 6.59 8.98 -18.54
CA HIS A 33 7.66 9.71 -17.84
C HIS A 33 7.63 11.23 -18.11
N ALA A 34 7.14 11.66 -19.27
CA ALA A 34 6.98 13.07 -19.60
C ALA A 34 5.82 13.73 -18.83
N ASP A 35 4.75 12.99 -18.52
CA ASP A 35 3.65 13.46 -17.69
C ASP A 35 4.07 13.53 -16.22
N GLU A 36 4.87 12.57 -15.76
CA GLU A 36 5.52 12.61 -14.44
C GLU A 36 6.48 13.78 -14.31
N GLU A 37 7.26 14.13 -15.34
CA GLU A 37 8.16 15.28 -15.33
C GLU A 37 7.43 16.62 -15.33
N LYS A 38 6.32 16.74 -16.07
CA LYS A 38 5.48 17.95 -16.05
C LYS A 38 4.78 18.17 -14.71
N GLU A 39 4.35 17.10 -14.03
CA GLU A 39 3.80 17.17 -12.67
C GLU A 39 4.90 17.48 -11.63
N LYS A 40 6.10 16.87 -11.75
CA LYS A 40 7.28 17.21 -10.92
C LYS A 40 7.59 18.72 -10.95
N GLN A 41 7.40 19.38 -12.10
CA GLN A 41 7.59 20.82 -12.25
C GLN A 41 6.44 21.66 -11.68
N LYS A 42 5.22 21.12 -11.59
CA LYS A 42 4.03 21.83 -11.09
C LYS A 42 3.85 21.78 -9.59
N GLN A 43 4.28 20.70 -8.91
CA GLN A 43 4.05 20.53 -7.47
C GLN A 43 5.22 20.93 -6.58
N GLY A 44 6.34 21.38 -7.14
CA GLY A 44 7.53 21.76 -6.37
C GLY A 44 8.17 20.56 -5.67
N GLY A 45 9.50 20.53 -5.57
CA GLY A 45 10.22 19.47 -4.85
C GLY A 45 9.91 19.40 -3.34
N GLU A 46 9.14 20.35 -2.80
CA GLU A 46 9.02 20.64 -1.38
C GLU A 46 8.59 19.44 -0.52
N TRP A 47 7.66 18.60 -0.99
CA TRP A 47 7.19 17.45 -0.20
C TRP A 47 8.25 16.34 -0.06
N ARG A 48 9.19 16.25 -1.02
CA ARG A 48 10.28 15.26 -0.96
C ARG A 48 11.29 15.59 0.13
N ASP A 49 11.35 16.86 0.50
CA ASP A 49 12.16 17.38 1.59
C ASP A 49 11.43 17.33 2.95
N GLN A 50 10.20 16.80 2.98
CA GLN A 50 9.42 16.58 4.20
C GLN A 50 9.46 15.11 4.64
N PRO A 51 9.21 14.81 5.92
CA PRO A 51 8.97 13.45 6.38
C PRO A 51 7.82 12.77 5.59
N PRO A 52 7.92 11.46 5.30
CA PRO A 52 9.02 10.55 5.65
C PRO A 52 10.15 10.48 4.61
N TYR A 53 10.17 11.40 3.63
CA TYR A 53 11.04 11.33 2.44
C TYR A 53 12.32 12.15 2.52
N ARG A 54 12.38 13.11 3.45
CA ARG A 54 13.56 13.96 3.66
C ARG A 54 14.82 13.11 3.81
N THR A 55 15.91 13.53 3.17
CA THR A 55 17.23 12.89 3.26
C THR A 55 18.31 13.81 3.84
N SER A 56 17.92 14.94 4.44
CA SER A 56 18.83 15.93 5.04
C SER A 56 19.54 15.41 6.31
N GLY A 57 20.55 16.16 6.77
CA GLY A 57 21.32 15.87 7.99
C GLY A 57 20.48 15.80 9.27
N GLU A 58 19.26 16.34 9.28
CA GLU A 58 18.30 16.15 10.38
C GLU A 58 18.00 14.66 10.66
N ASN A 59 18.22 13.79 9.69
CA ASN A 59 18.05 12.34 9.84
C ASN A 59 19.25 11.63 10.46
N GLU A 60 20.40 12.29 10.62
CA GLU A 60 21.58 11.68 11.27
C GLU A 60 21.27 11.28 12.73
N HIS A 61 20.22 11.87 13.33
CA HIS A 61 19.77 11.57 14.69
C HIS A 61 18.42 10.86 14.76
N PHE A 62 17.96 10.24 13.67
CA PHE A 62 16.72 9.46 13.70
C PHE A 62 16.92 8.20 14.54
N ASP A 63 16.11 8.04 15.60
CA ASP A 63 16.13 6.83 16.44
C ASP A 63 15.56 5.64 15.64
N LYS A 64 16.38 4.63 15.35
CA LYS A 64 16.02 3.50 14.45
C LYS A 64 15.59 2.29 15.27
N LYS A 65 14.35 2.27 15.74
CA LYS A 65 13.84 1.20 16.60
C LYS A 65 13.41 -0.06 15.85
N HIS A 66 12.77 0.13 14.70
CA HIS A 66 12.38 -0.97 13.81
C HIS A 66 12.88 -0.72 12.40
N GLU A 67 13.37 -1.76 11.73
CA GLU A 67 13.70 -1.74 10.30
C GLU A 67 12.59 -2.45 9.51
N ALA A 68 12.25 -1.89 8.36
CA ALA A 68 11.37 -2.52 7.41
C ALA A 68 11.97 -2.46 6.00
N GLN A 69 11.64 -3.47 5.19
CA GLN A 69 12.06 -3.50 3.80
C GLN A 69 10.99 -4.13 2.92
N CYS A 70 10.84 -3.64 1.69
CA CYS A 70 9.98 -4.32 0.72
C CYS A 70 10.51 -5.72 0.37
N ASN A 71 9.69 -6.54 -0.29
CA ASN A 71 10.05 -7.92 -0.65
C ASN A 71 11.39 -8.05 -1.43
N CYS A 72 11.72 -7.09 -2.32
CA CYS A 72 12.99 -7.13 -3.06
C CYS A 72 14.17 -6.46 -2.33
N GLY A 73 13.95 -5.90 -1.14
CA GLY A 73 14.98 -5.24 -0.32
C GLY A 73 15.50 -3.90 -0.85
N ARG A 74 15.01 -3.40 -1.98
CA ARG A 74 15.44 -2.12 -2.58
C ARG A 74 14.91 -0.90 -1.83
N ILE A 75 13.75 -1.03 -1.20
CA ILE A 75 13.18 0.01 -0.34
C ILE A 75 13.42 -0.42 1.10
N LYS A 76 14.09 0.42 1.86
CA LYS A 76 14.35 0.27 3.29
C LYS A 76 13.95 1.55 4.02
N TYR A 77 13.39 1.37 5.21
CA TYR A 77 13.01 2.48 6.07
C TYR A 77 13.04 2.05 7.54
N TRP A 78 13.04 3.06 8.43
CA TRP A 78 13.02 2.84 9.86
C TRP A 78 11.82 3.52 10.53
N LEU A 79 11.44 2.99 11.69
CA LEU A 79 10.47 3.59 12.60
C LEU A 79 11.16 4.01 13.89
N SER A 80 10.78 5.17 14.43
CA SER A 80 11.37 5.70 15.67
C SER A 80 10.57 5.43 16.94
N ARG A 81 9.40 4.80 16.82
CA ARG A 81 8.57 4.41 17.97
C ARG A 81 8.58 2.91 18.15
N ASP A 82 8.58 2.46 19.41
CA ASP A 82 8.40 1.05 19.75
C ASP A 82 7.00 0.55 19.38
N LYS A 83 6.00 1.43 19.48
CA LYS A 83 4.56 1.13 19.29
C LYS A 83 3.89 2.12 18.34
N PRO A 84 2.96 1.66 17.49
CA PRO A 84 2.10 2.55 16.72
C PRO A 84 1.14 3.32 17.62
N ILE A 85 0.55 4.39 17.09
CA ILE A 85 -0.53 5.14 17.76
C ILE A 85 -1.81 4.30 17.81
N ALA A 86 -2.08 3.57 16.73
CA ALA A 86 -3.18 2.61 16.64
C ALA A 86 -2.80 1.50 15.66
N SER A 87 -3.36 0.30 15.83
CA SER A 87 -3.16 -0.82 14.91
C SER A 87 -4.50 -1.50 14.66
N LYS A 88 -4.85 -1.71 13.39
CA LYS A 88 -6.19 -2.12 12.96
C LYS A 88 -6.14 -3.10 11.80
N TYR A 89 -7.11 -3.99 11.75
CA TYR A 89 -7.43 -4.75 10.55
C TYR A 89 -8.52 -4.02 9.75
N CYS A 90 -8.21 -3.64 8.50
CA CYS A 90 -9.15 -3.00 7.60
C CYS A 90 -9.71 -4.01 6.60
N HIS A 91 -11.03 -4.05 6.48
CA HIS A 91 -11.78 -4.97 5.61
C HIS A 91 -12.41 -4.25 4.41
N CYS A 92 -12.06 -3.01 4.10
CA CYS A 92 -12.67 -2.31 2.97
C CYS A 92 -12.27 -2.94 1.62
N LYS A 93 -13.07 -2.71 0.57
CA LYS A 93 -12.83 -3.32 -0.76
C LYS A 93 -11.57 -2.78 -1.45
N ASP A 94 -11.21 -1.53 -1.19
CA ASP A 94 -9.97 -0.96 -1.71
C ASP A 94 -8.75 -1.65 -1.08
N CYS A 95 -8.73 -1.82 0.25
CA CYS A 95 -7.68 -2.56 0.93
C CYS A 95 -7.61 -4.02 0.44
N GLN A 96 -8.76 -4.70 0.27
CA GLN A 96 -8.78 -6.07 -0.25
C GLN A 96 -8.17 -6.18 -1.65
N SER A 97 -8.60 -5.32 -2.57
CA SER A 97 -8.17 -5.36 -3.97
C SER A 97 -6.74 -4.91 -4.17
N LEU A 98 -6.29 -3.84 -3.50
CA LEU A 98 -4.94 -3.31 -3.63
C LEU A 98 -3.88 -4.24 -3.02
N HIS A 99 -4.25 -5.00 -1.99
CA HIS A 99 -3.33 -5.93 -1.33
C HIS A 99 -3.45 -7.36 -1.85
N GLY A 100 -4.48 -7.68 -2.64
CA GLY A 100 -4.81 -9.05 -3.01
C GLY A 100 -5.05 -9.96 -1.79
N ALA A 101 -5.60 -9.41 -0.72
CA ALA A 101 -5.72 -10.07 0.58
C ALA A 101 -7.13 -9.90 1.19
N PRO A 102 -7.58 -10.81 2.07
CA PRO A 102 -8.86 -10.69 2.78
C PRO A 102 -9.06 -9.39 3.57
N LEU A 103 -7.95 -8.84 4.06
CA LEU A 103 -7.89 -7.65 4.90
C LEU A 103 -6.49 -7.05 4.82
N GLN A 104 -6.35 -5.84 5.33
CA GLN A 104 -5.08 -5.16 5.48
C GLN A 104 -4.79 -4.91 6.96
N TRP A 105 -3.57 -5.20 7.40
CA TRP A 105 -3.04 -4.78 8.70
C TRP A 105 -2.41 -3.40 8.56
N ALA A 106 -2.98 -2.37 9.19
CA ALA A 106 -2.42 -1.02 9.22
C ALA A 106 -2.07 -0.61 10.63
N ALA A 107 -0.89 -0.02 10.79
CA ALA A 107 -0.43 0.62 11.99
C ALA A 107 -0.21 2.12 11.73
N VAL A 108 -0.79 2.95 12.59
CA VAL A 108 -0.83 4.40 12.45
C VAL A 108 0.39 5.04 13.09
N PHE A 109 1.10 5.86 12.32
CA PHE A 109 2.27 6.63 12.76
C PHE A 109 2.16 8.06 12.27
N LYS A 110 2.84 9.00 12.95
CA LYS A 110 3.06 10.31 12.33
C LYS A 110 4.11 10.17 11.23
N LYS A 111 4.11 11.06 10.25
CA LYS A 111 5.12 11.05 9.18
C LYS A 111 6.54 11.18 9.71
N GLU A 112 6.71 11.94 10.81
CA GLU A 112 8.00 12.16 11.47
C GLU A 112 8.55 10.90 12.15
N ASP A 113 7.70 9.89 12.40
CA ASP A 113 8.10 8.63 13.04
C ASP A 113 8.63 7.60 12.02
N LEU A 114 8.73 7.97 10.73
CA LEU A 114 9.13 7.09 9.63
C LEU A 114 10.19 7.77 8.76
N HIS A 115 11.21 7.01 8.35
CA HIS A 115 12.30 7.54 7.52
C HIS A 115 12.74 6.54 6.46
N PHE A 116 12.59 6.91 5.18
CA PHE A 116 13.10 6.13 4.05
C PHE A 116 14.59 6.40 3.82
N GLU A 117 15.39 5.33 3.69
CA GLU A 117 16.84 5.41 3.48
C GLU A 117 17.22 6.22 2.24
N SER A 118 16.46 6.07 1.15
CA SER A 118 16.68 6.77 -0.12
C SER A 118 15.59 7.78 -0.44
N GLY A 119 14.92 8.31 0.59
CA GLY A 119 13.76 9.19 0.44
C GLY A 119 12.68 8.56 -0.43
N ALA A 120 12.11 9.34 -1.36
CA ALA A 120 11.05 8.86 -2.25
C ALA A 120 11.55 8.03 -3.46
N LYS A 121 12.86 7.82 -3.61
CA LYS A 121 13.42 7.13 -4.77
C LYS A 121 12.98 5.66 -4.81
N GLY A 122 12.43 5.23 -5.96
CA GLY A 122 11.98 3.85 -6.14
C GLY A 122 10.61 3.53 -5.51
N LEU A 123 9.92 4.55 -4.99
CA LEU A 123 8.53 4.44 -4.56
C LEU A 123 7.59 4.73 -5.72
N ALA A 124 6.47 4.01 -5.75
CA ALA A 124 5.33 4.28 -6.60
C ALA A 124 4.19 4.84 -5.75
N PHE A 125 3.38 5.72 -6.36
CA PHE A 125 2.26 6.40 -5.71
C PHE A 125 0.97 6.07 -6.46
N TYR A 126 -0.15 6.03 -5.74
CA TYR A 126 -1.45 5.84 -6.36
C TYR A 126 -2.56 6.54 -5.57
N HIS A 127 -3.32 7.40 -6.22
CA HIS A 127 -4.51 8.00 -5.61
C HIS A 127 -5.74 7.16 -5.94
N SER A 128 -6.27 6.45 -4.95
CA SER A 128 -7.36 5.47 -5.15
C SER A 128 -8.65 6.06 -5.73
N GLU A 129 -9.04 7.28 -5.38
CA GLU A 129 -10.24 7.93 -5.95
C GLU A 129 -10.00 8.50 -7.35
N LYS A 130 -8.94 9.32 -7.52
CA LYS A 130 -8.60 10.00 -8.77
C LYS A 130 -7.90 9.12 -9.82
N LYS A 131 -7.49 7.91 -9.44
CA LYS A 131 -6.91 6.86 -10.30
C LYS A 131 -5.60 7.23 -11.03
N HIS A 132 -4.84 8.20 -10.53
CA HIS A 132 -3.53 8.56 -11.10
C HIS A 132 -2.36 8.04 -10.24
N THR A 133 -1.14 8.09 -10.79
CA THR A 133 0.06 7.46 -10.23
C THR A 133 1.15 8.41 -9.72
N TYR A 134 0.88 9.72 -9.68
CA TYR A 134 1.74 10.70 -9.00
C TYR A 134 1.35 10.92 -7.54
N HIS A 135 2.22 11.59 -6.77
CA HIS A 135 1.96 11.94 -5.37
C HIS A 135 0.87 13.01 -5.29
N ASP A 136 -0.25 12.66 -4.68
CA ASP A 136 -1.36 13.55 -4.33
C ASP A 136 -2.06 12.93 -3.12
N LEU A 137 -2.18 13.69 -2.04
CA LEU A 137 -2.65 13.15 -0.78
C LEU A 137 -4.19 13.13 -0.71
N PRO A 138 -4.79 12.05 -0.17
CA PRO A 138 -4.15 10.84 0.33
C PRO A 138 -3.77 9.86 -0.79
N CYS A 139 -2.58 9.26 -0.69
CA CYS A 139 -2.11 8.28 -1.68
C CYS A 139 -1.67 6.96 -1.04
N LYS A 140 -1.63 5.91 -1.86
CA LYS A 140 -1.01 4.61 -1.57
C LYS A 140 0.44 4.66 -1.98
N VAL A 141 1.31 4.06 -1.18
CA VAL A 141 2.76 4.00 -1.43
C VAL A 141 3.20 2.55 -1.50
N SER A 142 3.91 2.20 -2.56
CA SER A 142 4.43 0.84 -2.79
C SER A 142 5.83 0.87 -3.39
N CYS A 143 6.50 -0.28 -3.40
CA CYS A 143 7.77 -0.42 -4.10
C CYS A 143 7.54 -0.43 -5.63
N ALA A 144 8.20 0.46 -6.38
CA ALA A 144 8.08 0.51 -7.84
C ALA A 144 8.66 -0.73 -8.55
N TYR A 145 9.42 -1.59 -7.85
CA TYR A 145 10.10 -2.74 -8.44
C TYR A 145 9.43 -4.09 -8.16
N CYS A 146 8.95 -4.31 -6.93
CA CYS A 146 8.29 -5.56 -6.55
C CYS A 146 6.82 -5.36 -6.18
N HIS A 147 6.32 -4.14 -6.28
CA HIS A 147 4.92 -3.77 -6.02
C HIS A 147 4.43 -4.05 -4.60
N ALA A 148 5.31 -4.46 -3.68
CA ALA A 148 4.97 -4.64 -2.28
C ALA A 148 4.34 -3.36 -1.71
N PRO A 149 3.10 -3.42 -1.19
CA PRO A 149 2.47 -2.30 -0.49
C PRO A 149 3.31 -1.92 0.74
N ILE A 150 3.46 -0.63 1.02
CA ILE A 150 4.26 -0.13 2.14
C ILE A 150 3.39 0.63 3.14
N MET A 151 2.64 1.62 2.68
CA MET A 151 1.79 2.46 3.53
C MET A 151 0.74 3.22 2.73
N ASP A 152 -0.28 3.72 3.42
CA ASP A 152 -1.10 4.84 2.95
C ASP A 152 -0.60 6.14 3.58
N GLU A 153 -0.40 7.15 2.75
CA GLU A 153 0.05 8.46 3.16
C GLU A 153 -1.13 9.43 3.23
N GLY A 154 -1.38 9.98 4.42
CA GLY A 154 -2.28 11.10 4.62
C GLY A 154 -1.55 12.44 4.73
N ARG A 155 -2.23 13.48 5.22
CA ARG A 155 -1.64 14.81 5.41
C ARG A 155 -0.49 14.80 6.42
N ASN A 156 -0.76 14.31 7.64
CA ASN A 156 0.19 14.31 8.77
C ASN A 156 0.54 12.89 9.26
N MET A 157 -0.25 11.91 8.87
CA MET A 157 -0.17 10.53 9.36
C MET A 157 0.11 9.57 8.21
N VAL A 158 0.70 8.44 8.54
CA VAL A 158 0.80 7.28 7.65
C VAL A 158 0.10 6.08 8.30
N LEU A 159 -0.55 5.27 7.47
CA LEU A 159 -0.99 3.93 7.83
C LEU A 159 0.01 2.96 7.21
N MET A 160 1.03 2.60 7.97
CA MET A 160 2.10 1.72 7.53
C MET A 160 1.67 0.25 7.69
N PHE A 161 2.08 -0.62 6.77
CA PHE A 161 1.72 -2.04 6.77
C PHE A 161 2.77 -2.90 7.48
N PRO A 162 2.51 -3.40 8.71
CA PRO A 162 3.56 -4.00 9.54
C PRO A 162 4.12 -5.33 9.03
N ALA A 163 3.47 -5.96 8.03
CA ALA A 163 3.88 -7.25 7.47
C ALA A 163 5.30 -7.24 6.86
N ILE A 164 5.86 -6.06 6.56
CA ILE A 164 7.21 -5.90 6.00
C ILE A 164 8.25 -5.42 7.04
N ILE A 165 7.88 -5.31 8.31
CA ILE A 165 8.80 -5.01 9.42
C ILE A 165 9.60 -6.26 9.79
N LYS A 166 10.90 -6.08 10.02
CA LYS A 166 11.78 -7.09 10.62
C LYS A 166 11.75 -6.96 12.13
N PHE A 167 10.74 -7.54 12.76
CA PHE A 167 10.66 -7.55 14.23
C PHE A 167 11.83 -8.34 14.82
N LYS A 168 12.49 -7.76 15.82
CA LYS A 168 13.63 -8.38 16.52
C LYS A 168 13.23 -9.62 17.33
N ASP A 169 12.01 -9.63 17.86
CA ASP A 169 11.45 -10.68 18.72
C ASP A 169 9.90 -10.61 18.70
N GLU A 170 9.25 -11.62 19.27
CA GLU A 170 7.79 -11.69 19.35
C GLU A 170 7.17 -10.60 20.24
N ALA A 171 7.92 -10.07 21.22
CA ALA A 171 7.44 -8.98 22.05
C ALA A 171 7.29 -7.68 21.23
N ALA A 172 8.28 -7.37 20.39
CA ALA A 172 8.25 -6.25 19.46
C ALA A 172 7.12 -6.40 18.43
N LYS A 173 6.85 -7.61 17.95
CA LYS A 173 5.71 -7.87 17.05
C LYS A 173 4.37 -7.69 17.77
N LYS A 174 4.24 -8.17 19.01
CA LYS A 174 3.04 -8.04 19.84
C LYS A 174 2.68 -6.58 20.09
N ASP A 175 3.68 -5.72 20.20
CA ASP A 175 3.49 -4.28 20.35
C ASP A 175 2.80 -3.60 19.14
N PHE A 176 2.70 -4.29 18.00
CA PHE A 176 1.98 -3.86 16.80
C PHE A 176 0.64 -4.59 16.60
N GLU A 177 0.24 -5.50 17.49
CA GLU A 177 -0.97 -6.30 17.32
C GLU A 177 -2.20 -5.40 17.11
N PRO A 178 -3.05 -5.67 16.11
CA PRO A 178 -4.29 -4.93 15.92
C PRO A 178 -5.18 -5.02 17.14
N SER A 179 -5.79 -3.90 17.53
CA SER A 179 -6.73 -3.88 18.65
C SER A 179 -8.18 -4.10 18.20
N MET A 180 -8.48 -4.02 16.91
CA MET A 180 -9.84 -4.05 16.37
C MET A 180 -9.88 -4.30 14.85
N HIS A 181 -11.09 -4.55 14.35
CA HIS A 181 -11.43 -4.61 12.94
C HIS A 181 -12.31 -3.42 12.56
N ILE A 182 -12.02 -2.80 11.42
CA ILE A 182 -12.84 -1.75 10.80
C ILE A 182 -13.34 -2.19 9.44
N PHE A 183 -14.45 -1.61 8.99
CA PHE A 183 -15.14 -1.95 7.76
C PHE A 183 -15.56 -3.43 7.68
N TYR A 184 -15.81 -4.07 8.81
CA TYR A 184 -15.98 -5.52 8.94
C TYR A 184 -17.24 -6.05 8.24
N SER A 185 -18.21 -5.19 7.93
CA SER A 185 -19.34 -5.51 7.05
C SER A 185 -18.91 -5.97 5.65
N ARG A 186 -17.70 -5.61 5.21
CA ARG A 186 -17.15 -5.94 3.88
C ARG A 186 -16.21 -7.15 3.87
N ARG A 187 -16.04 -7.82 5.01
CA ARG A 187 -15.16 -9.00 5.16
C ARG A 187 -15.49 -10.08 4.14
N CYS A 188 -14.49 -10.85 3.74
CA CYS A 188 -14.69 -12.05 2.92
C CYS A 188 -14.69 -13.36 3.72
N LEU A 189 -14.31 -13.30 5.00
CA LEU A 189 -14.33 -14.42 5.93
C LEU A 189 -14.57 -13.91 7.36
N ASP A 190 -15.24 -14.72 8.18
CA ASP A 190 -15.43 -14.46 9.60
C ASP A 190 -14.14 -14.77 10.38
N ILE A 191 -13.82 -13.92 11.36
CA ILE A 191 -12.60 -13.98 12.18
C ILE A 191 -13.03 -13.98 13.64
N LYS A 192 -12.73 -15.07 14.36
CA LYS A 192 -13.06 -15.24 15.77
C LYS A 192 -11.79 -15.04 16.60
N ASP A 193 -11.54 -13.81 16.99
CA ASP A 193 -10.29 -13.41 17.68
C ASP A 193 -10.52 -12.54 18.92
N GLY A 194 -11.80 -12.37 19.31
CA GLY A 194 -12.19 -11.61 20.50
C GLY A 194 -11.99 -10.10 20.38
N LYS A 195 -11.59 -9.59 19.21
CA LYS A 195 -11.36 -8.16 18.99
C LYS A 195 -12.65 -7.47 18.52
N PRO A 196 -12.92 -6.22 18.95
CA PRO A 196 -14.07 -5.44 18.48
C PRO A 196 -14.11 -5.35 16.95
N LYS A 197 -15.32 -5.48 16.38
CA LYS A 197 -15.57 -5.48 14.94
C LYS A 197 -16.52 -4.36 14.59
N TRP A 198 -16.00 -3.28 14.01
CA TRP A 198 -16.79 -2.13 13.58
C TRP A 198 -17.29 -2.33 12.15
N SER A 199 -18.57 -2.01 11.93
CA SER A 199 -19.21 -2.10 10.61
C SER A 199 -18.56 -1.17 9.59
N GLU A 200 -18.18 0.04 10.00
CA GLU A 200 -17.42 1.03 9.24
C GLU A 200 -16.17 1.47 10.04
N LEU A 201 -15.96 2.78 10.24
CA LEU A 201 -14.88 3.31 11.08
C LEU A 201 -15.17 3.07 12.56
N ASP A 202 -14.10 2.90 13.33
CA ASP A 202 -14.14 2.79 14.78
C ASP A 202 -14.69 4.05 15.44
N ASP A 203 -15.43 3.87 16.53
CA ASP A 203 -16.10 4.92 17.32
C ASP A 203 -17.10 5.77 16.53
N GLN A 204 -17.43 5.37 15.29
CA GLN A 204 -18.33 6.09 14.37
C GLN A 204 -19.38 5.18 13.73
N SER A 205 -19.43 3.91 14.13
CA SER A 205 -20.31 2.92 13.51
C SER A 205 -20.73 1.83 14.50
N ASP A 206 -21.62 0.95 14.08
CA ASP A 206 -22.11 -0.12 14.96
C ASP A 206 -21.08 -1.25 15.10
N LEU A 207 -21.04 -1.87 16.28
CA LEU A 207 -20.31 -3.11 16.51
C LEU A 207 -21.07 -4.30 15.90
N ILE A 208 -20.32 -5.22 15.29
CA ILE A 208 -20.81 -6.48 14.74
C ILE A 208 -20.46 -7.59 15.71
N ASP A 209 -21.48 -8.33 16.15
CA ASP A 209 -21.30 -9.50 16.99
C ASP A 209 -20.46 -10.57 16.28
N GLU A 210 -19.64 -11.28 17.04
CA GLU A 210 -18.96 -12.46 16.49
C GLU A 210 -20.00 -13.51 16.12
N VAL A 211 -19.93 -13.99 14.87
CA VAL A 211 -20.79 -15.08 14.40
C VAL A 211 -20.48 -16.32 15.22
N ALA A 212 -21.52 -16.94 15.81
CA ALA A 212 -21.42 -18.12 16.66
C ALA A 212 -20.63 -19.28 16.04
#